data_AF-X0QAM9-F1
#
_entry.id   AF-X0QAM9-F1
#
_cell.length_a   1.000
_cell.length_b   1.000
_cell.length_c   1.000
_cell.angle_alpha   90.00
_cell.angle_beta   90.00
_cell.angle_gamma   90.00
#
_symmetry.space_group_name_H-M   'P 1'
#
loop_
_entity.id
_entity.type
_entity.pdbx_description
1 polymer ?
#
loop_
_entity_poly.entity_id
_entity_poly.type
_entity_poly.pdbx_seq_one_letter_code
_entity_poly.pdbx_strand_id
1 'polypeptide(L)'
;MSDKLKFFSQEWCERALEAVNANTEVYKGFKDPDSFTNRMEFGTIGKDDVACHIEWEKAKIVSWTIRKFDESDLWLKINGTLETWQRAAVGDAEGGKLLLAGKVKFAKGPMSAAIENAGAFNNFLLSWGQVPTDWDV
;
A
#
# COMPACT_ATOMS: atom_id res chain seq x y z
N MET A 1 10.92 -25.66 0.95
CA MET A 1 10.33 -24.65 0.05
C MET A 1 10.08 -23.43 0.91
N SER A 2 10.45 -22.25 0.43
CA SER A 2 10.21 -21.02 1.18
C SER A 2 8.71 -20.73 1.14
N ASP A 3 8.03 -20.67 2.29
CA ASP A 3 6.61 -20.31 2.44
C ASP A 3 6.31 -18.83 2.09
N LYS A 4 7.16 -18.21 1.26
CA LYS A 4 7.07 -16.81 0.88
C LYS A 4 6.19 -16.64 -0.35
N LEU A 5 5.45 -15.54 -0.37
CA LEU A 5 4.55 -15.14 -1.43
C LEU A 5 5.20 -14.05 -2.27
N LYS A 6 5.18 -14.22 -3.60
CA LYS A 6 5.68 -13.22 -4.55
C LYS A 6 5.02 -11.87 -4.27
N PHE A 7 5.81 -10.81 -4.05
CA PHE A 7 5.29 -9.47 -3.80
C PHE A 7 4.26 -9.05 -4.86
N PHE A 8 3.10 -8.56 -4.40
CA PHE A 8 1.94 -8.21 -5.22
C PHE A 8 1.34 -9.33 -6.10
N SER A 9 1.66 -10.60 -5.84
CA SER A 9 0.83 -11.71 -6.37
C SER A 9 -0.57 -11.67 -5.76
N GLN A 10 -1.53 -12.36 -6.39
CA GLN A 10 -2.88 -12.43 -5.86
C GLN A 10 -2.92 -13.02 -4.43
N GLU A 11 -2.15 -14.09 -4.18
CA GLU A 11 -2.03 -14.70 -2.85
C GLU A 11 -1.41 -13.74 -1.83
N TRP A 12 -0.43 -12.93 -2.26
CA TRP A 12 0.16 -11.90 -1.40
C TRP A 12 -0.87 -10.81 -1.06
N CYS A 13 -1.65 -10.35 -2.04
CA CYS A 13 -2.69 -9.33 -1.84
C CYS A 13 -3.77 -9.80 -0.84
N GLU A 14 -4.16 -11.06 -0.92
CA GLU A 14 -5.13 -11.67 0.03
C GLU A 14 -4.59 -11.67 1.46
N ARG A 15 -3.33 -12.08 1.66
CA ARG A 15 -2.70 -12.03 3.00
C ARG A 15 -2.45 -10.61 3.49
N ALA A 16 -2.08 -9.71 2.60
CA ALA A 16 -1.87 -8.31 2.94
C ALA A 16 -3.18 -7.62 3.37
N LEU A 17 -4.30 -7.95 2.70
CA LEU A 17 -5.63 -7.48 3.09
C LEU A 17 -5.98 -7.91 4.51
N GLU A 18 -5.80 -9.20 4.82
CA GLU A 18 -6.04 -9.72 6.17
C GLU A 18 -5.18 -9.02 7.22
N ALA A 19 -3.87 -8.90 6.95
CA ALA A 19 -2.92 -8.26 7.85
C ALA A 19 -3.25 -6.77 8.10
N VAL A 20 -3.58 -6.02 7.06
CA VAL A 20 -3.94 -4.60 7.17
C VAL A 20 -5.25 -4.43 7.93
N ASN A 21 -6.29 -5.20 7.59
CA ASN A 21 -7.59 -5.07 8.25
C ASN A 21 -7.56 -5.54 9.71
N ALA A 22 -6.65 -6.45 10.08
CA ALA A 22 -6.42 -6.84 11.47
C ALA A 22 -5.66 -5.77 12.28
N ASN A 23 -4.94 -4.86 11.61
CA ASN A 23 -4.18 -3.81 12.28
C ASN A 23 -5.05 -2.58 12.60
N THR A 24 -5.52 -2.50 13.85
CA THR A 24 -6.37 -1.39 14.30
C THR A 24 -5.69 -0.02 14.23
N GLU A 25 -4.37 0.05 14.20
CA GLU A 25 -3.62 1.32 14.08
C GLU A 25 -3.70 1.91 12.68
N VAL A 26 -4.02 1.10 11.66
CA VAL A 26 -4.33 1.61 10.31
C VAL A 26 -5.60 2.46 10.37
N TYR A 27 -6.69 1.90 10.92
CA TYR A 27 -7.97 2.60 11.04
C TYR A 27 -7.85 3.88 11.89
N LYS A 28 -7.20 3.79 13.05
CA LYS A 28 -6.96 4.96 13.93
C LYS A 28 -6.08 6.04 13.30
N GLY A 29 -5.25 5.66 12.33
CA GLY A 29 -4.33 6.56 11.66
C GLY A 29 -4.96 7.42 10.57
N PHE A 30 -6.20 7.14 10.17
CA PHE A 30 -6.92 7.96 9.18
C PHE A 30 -7.46 9.23 9.84
N LYS A 31 -7.42 10.35 9.09
CA LYS A 31 -7.98 11.63 9.56
C LYS A 31 -9.50 11.56 9.73
N ASP A 32 -10.17 10.92 8.78
CA ASP A 32 -11.61 10.68 8.79
C ASP A 32 -11.90 9.28 8.22
N PRO A 33 -11.89 8.24 9.06
CA PRO A 33 -12.00 6.87 8.59
C PRO A 33 -13.38 6.55 7.99
N ASP A 34 -14.45 7.18 8.47
CA ASP A 34 -15.81 6.86 8.04
C ASP A 34 -16.15 7.40 6.65
N SER A 35 -15.40 8.38 6.15
CA SER A 35 -15.54 8.91 4.79
C SER A 35 -14.47 8.39 3.82
N PHE A 36 -13.45 7.68 4.29
CA PHE A 36 -12.36 7.18 3.44
C PHE A 36 -12.79 5.97 2.61
N THR A 37 -13.33 6.24 1.42
CA THR A 37 -13.75 5.24 0.42
C THR A 37 -13.12 5.61 -0.92
N ASN A 38 -12.11 4.86 -1.36
CA ASN A 38 -11.27 5.23 -2.49
C ASN A 38 -10.69 4.00 -3.21
N ARG A 39 -10.34 4.17 -4.49
CA ARG A 39 -9.60 3.19 -5.29
C ARG A 39 -8.17 3.65 -5.54
N MET A 40 -7.20 2.78 -5.34
CA MET A 40 -5.78 3.14 -5.36
C MET A 40 -4.94 2.10 -6.10
N GLU A 41 -3.87 2.56 -6.74
CA GLU A 41 -2.81 1.70 -7.27
C GLU A 41 -1.52 1.89 -6.46
N PHE A 42 -0.90 0.77 -6.09
CA PHE A 42 0.48 0.73 -5.63
C PHE A 42 1.33 0.01 -6.66
N GLY A 43 2.37 0.69 -7.17
CA GLY A 43 3.25 0.18 -8.21
C GLY A 43 4.73 0.20 -7.81
N THR A 44 5.53 -0.51 -8.60
CA THR A 44 6.97 -0.64 -8.41
C THR A 44 7.75 0.07 -9.52
N ILE A 45 8.57 1.04 -9.15
CA ILE A 45 9.40 1.80 -10.10
C ILE A 45 10.36 0.83 -10.80
N GLY A 46 10.32 0.83 -12.14
CA GLY A 46 11.16 -0.03 -12.97
C GLY A 46 10.62 -1.45 -13.17
N LYS A 47 9.45 -1.77 -12.62
CA LYS A 47 8.75 -3.06 -12.75
C LYS A 47 7.24 -2.82 -12.90
N ASP A 48 6.82 -2.41 -14.10
CA ASP A 48 5.43 -2.00 -14.39
C ASP A 48 4.40 -3.14 -14.23
N ASP A 49 4.86 -4.39 -14.25
CA ASP A 49 4.08 -5.60 -13.99
C ASP A 49 3.90 -5.91 -12.49
N VAL A 50 4.69 -5.28 -11.62
CA VAL A 50 4.62 -5.44 -10.16
C VAL A 50 3.82 -4.29 -9.57
N ALA A 51 2.49 -4.40 -9.70
CA ALA A 51 1.53 -3.44 -9.18
C ALA A 51 0.25 -4.13 -8.68
N CYS A 52 -0.42 -3.50 -7.72
CA CYS A 52 -1.69 -3.97 -7.18
C CYS A 52 -2.76 -2.87 -7.14
N HIS A 53 -4.01 -3.31 -7.11
CA HIS A 53 -5.20 -2.49 -6.93
C HIS A 53 -5.75 -2.67 -5.53
N ILE A 54 -6.13 -1.58 -4.88
CA ILE A 54 -6.73 -1.60 -3.55
C ILE A 54 -8.00 -0.76 -3.57
N GLU A 55 -9.09 -1.34 -3.08
CA GLU A 55 -10.36 -0.64 -2.85
C GLU A 55 -10.62 -0.54 -1.35
N TRP A 56 -10.88 0.69 -0.91
CA TRP A 56 -11.21 1.04 0.46
C TRP A 56 -12.69 1.38 0.57
N GLU A 57 -13.33 0.93 1.63
CA GLU A 57 -14.63 1.38 2.09
C GLU A 57 -14.55 1.68 3.59
N LYS A 58 -14.82 2.94 3.97
CA LYS A 58 -14.77 3.40 5.37
C LYS A 58 -13.48 2.97 6.10
N ALA A 59 -12.34 3.27 5.48
CA ALA A 59 -11.00 2.95 5.98
C ALA A 59 -10.69 1.46 6.19
N LYS A 60 -11.49 0.56 5.58
CA LYS A 60 -11.21 -0.87 5.50
C LYS A 60 -10.97 -1.27 4.06
N ILE A 61 -10.07 -2.22 3.84
CA ILE A 61 -9.84 -2.78 2.51
C ILE A 61 -10.95 -3.79 2.24
N VAL A 62 -11.72 -3.57 1.17
CA VAL A 62 -12.78 -4.49 0.71
C VAL A 62 -12.35 -5.32 -0.49
N SER A 63 -11.31 -4.88 -1.21
CA SER A 63 -10.71 -5.61 -2.33
C SER A 63 -9.22 -5.27 -2.44
N TRP A 64 -8.39 -6.30 -2.62
CA TRP A 64 -6.98 -6.15 -2.95
C TRP A 64 -6.61 -7.20 -3.99
N THR A 65 -6.26 -6.74 -5.18
CA THR A 65 -6.02 -7.61 -6.33
C THR A 65 -4.79 -7.18 -7.11
N ILE A 66 -4.32 -8.04 -8.01
CA ILE A 66 -3.38 -7.61 -9.06
C ILE A 66 -4.02 -6.50 -9.92
N ARG A 67 -3.22 -5.75 -10.69
CA ARG A 67 -3.69 -4.66 -11.56
C ARG A 67 -4.85 -5.09 -12.48
N LYS A 68 -6.09 -4.75 -12.10
CA LYS A 68 -7.35 -5.00 -12.83
C LYS A 68 -8.32 -3.84 -12.64
N PHE A 69 -8.06 -2.71 -13.29
CA PHE A 69 -8.92 -1.52 -13.22
C PHE A 69 -8.62 -0.57 -14.38
N ASP A 70 -9.55 0.34 -14.63
CA ASP A 70 -9.31 1.50 -15.48
C ASP A 70 -8.56 2.58 -14.70
N GLU A 71 -7.48 3.11 -15.25
CA GLU A 71 -6.68 4.14 -14.58
C GLU A 71 -7.50 5.41 -14.30
N SER A 72 -8.56 5.68 -15.06
CA SER A 72 -9.47 6.79 -14.82
C SER A 72 -10.22 6.67 -13.48
N ASP A 73 -10.50 5.45 -13.01
CA ASP A 73 -11.21 5.16 -11.75
C ASP A 73 -10.35 5.35 -10.50
N LEU A 74 -9.02 5.44 -10.66
CA LEU A 74 -8.12 5.60 -9.52
C LEU A 74 -8.23 6.99 -8.90
N TRP A 75 -8.39 7.05 -7.59
CA TRP A 75 -8.18 8.28 -6.84
C TRP A 75 -6.69 8.59 -6.67
N LEU A 76 -5.88 7.57 -6.36
CA LEU A 76 -4.43 7.69 -6.18
C LEU A 76 -3.65 6.61 -6.92
N LYS A 77 -2.46 6.99 -7.39
CA LYS A 77 -1.43 6.06 -7.89
C LYS A 77 -0.10 6.39 -7.24
N ILE A 78 0.44 5.44 -6.49
CA ILE A 78 1.62 5.61 -5.66
C ILE A 78 2.69 4.61 -6.10
N ASN A 79 3.90 5.08 -6.33
CA ASN A 79 5.03 4.26 -6.78
C ASN A 79 6.22 4.36 -5.84
N GLY A 80 6.90 3.24 -5.64
CA GLY A 80 8.15 3.14 -4.87
C GLY A 80 9.06 2.09 -5.49
N THR A 81 10.32 2.06 -5.12
CA THR A 81 11.20 0.93 -5.50
C THR A 81 10.90 -0.28 -4.62
N LEU A 82 11.31 -1.49 -5.02
CA LEU A 82 11.21 -2.68 -4.15
C LEU A 82 11.90 -2.44 -2.80
N GLU A 83 13.10 -1.84 -2.83
CA GLU A 83 13.84 -1.48 -1.61
C GLU A 83 13.02 -0.52 -0.73
N THR A 84 12.40 0.50 -1.33
CA THR A 84 11.53 1.45 -0.60
C THR A 84 10.39 0.70 0.11
N TRP A 85 9.71 -0.20 -0.60
CA TRP A 85 8.59 -0.97 -0.05
C TRP A 85 9.03 -1.90 1.05
N GLN A 86 10.13 -2.62 0.85
CA GLN A 86 10.70 -3.52 1.85
C GLN A 86 11.10 -2.78 3.12
N ARG A 87 11.79 -1.64 3.00
CA ARG A 87 12.22 -0.83 4.16
C ARG A 87 11.04 -0.30 4.97
N ALA A 88 9.96 0.10 4.29
CA ALA A 88 8.74 0.50 4.96
C ALA A 88 8.04 -0.68 5.66
N ALA A 89 7.98 -1.83 4.99
CA ALA A 89 7.36 -3.04 5.51
C ALA A 89 8.03 -3.55 6.79
N VAL A 90 9.36 -3.49 6.87
CA VAL A 90 10.11 -3.92 8.07
C VAL A 90 10.24 -2.83 9.14
N GLY A 91 9.70 -1.64 8.89
CA GLY A 91 9.74 -0.51 9.83
C GLY A 91 11.09 0.20 9.93
N ASP A 92 12.01 -0.02 8.99
CA ASP A 92 13.28 0.71 8.91
C ASP A 92 13.08 2.17 8.48
N ALA A 93 12.01 2.45 7.72
CA ALA A 93 11.68 3.80 7.28
C ALA A 93 10.16 4.05 7.27
N GLU A 94 9.74 5.16 7.88
CA GLU A 94 8.33 5.55 7.89
C GLU A 94 7.84 5.99 6.51
N GLY A 95 6.62 5.58 6.13
CA GLY A 95 6.02 5.89 4.84
C GLY A 95 5.97 7.41 4.54
N GLY A 96 5.60 8.22 5.53
CA GLY A 96 5.58 9.67 5.42
C GLY A 96 6.98 10.26 5.16
N LYS A 97 8.03 9.74 5.81
CA LYS A 97 9.41 10.19 5.58
C LYS A 97 9.91 9.80 4.19
N LEU A 98 9.58 8.60 3.72
CA LEU A 98 9.90 8.14 2.37
C LEU A 98 9.23 8.99 1.28
N LEU A 99 8.01 9.46 1.55
CA LEU A 99 7.29 10.40 0.68
C LEU A 99 7.99 11.76 0.63
N LEU A 100 8.33 12.33 1.80
CA LEU A 100 9.05 13.61 1.88
C LEU A 100 10.43 13.56 1.21
N ALA A 101 11.10 12.39 1.27
CA ALA A 101 12.38 12.14 0.61
C ALA A 101 12.26 11.83 -0.90
N GLY A 102 11.04 11.82 -1.46
CA GLY A 102 10.79 11.51 -2.88
C GLY A 102 11.05 10.05 -3.27
N LYS A 103 11.15 9.14 -2.30
CA LYS A 103 11.33 7.69 -2.49
C LYS A 103 10.01 6.98 -2.76
N VAL A 104 8.92 7.51 -2.21
CA VAL A 104 7.54 7.21 -2.59
C VAL A 104 7.03 8.40 -3.41
N LYS A 105 6.44 8.12 -4.59
CA LYS A 105 6.04 9.12 -5.57
C LYS A 105 4.56 8.99 -5.92
N PHE A 106 3.90 10.14 -6.08
CA PHE A 106 2.52 10.22 -6.55
C PHE A 106 2.54 10.36 -8.07
N ALA A 107 2.00 9.39 -8.79
CA ALA A 107 1.76 9.49 -10.22
C ALA A 107 0.35 10.02 -10.54
N LYS A 108 -0.62 9.84 -9.62
CA LYS A 108 -1.98 10.39 -9.72
C LYS A 108 -2.51 10.82 -8.35
N GLY A 109 -3.28 11.91 -8.37
CA GLY A 109 -4.10 12.44 -7.27
C GLY A 109 -3.33 13.30 -6.26
N PRO A 110 -4.03 13.83 -5.24
CA PRO A 110 -3.52 14.94 -4.43
C PRO A 110 -2.51 14.46 -3.37
N MET A 111 -1.34 15.10 -3.32
CA MET A 111 -0.32 14.79 -2.29
C MET A 111 -0.83 15.06 -0.85
N SER A 112 -1.78 15.99 -0.68
CA SER A 112 -2.40 16.28 0.61
C SER A 112 -3.05 15.05 1.24
N ALA A 113 -3.62 14.14 0.44
CA ALA A 113 -4.22 12.90 0.91
C ALA A 113 -3.24 12.03 1.72
N ALA A 114 -1.97 11.99 1.29
CA ALA A 114 -0.93 11.21 1.95
C ALA A 114 -0.47 11.85 3.26
N ILE A 115 -0.40 13.19 3.27
CA ILE A 115 0.02 13.98 4.43
C ILE A 115 -1.05 13.88 5.52
N GLU A 116 -2.32 14.06 5.15
CA GLU A 116 -3.45 14.02 6.07
C GLU A 116 -3.65 12.63 6.68
N ASN A 117 -3.31 11.57 5.94
CA ASN A 117 -3.44 10.18 6.38
C ASN A 117 -2.08 9.52 6.63
N ALA A 118 -1.04 10.29 6.97
CA ALA A 118 0.32 9.78 7.13
C ALA A 118 0.43 8.68 8.21
N GLY A 119 -0.36 8.80 9.29
CA GLY A 119 -0.44 7.78 10.33
C GLY A 119 -0.98 6.45 9.79
N ALA A 120 -2.12 6.48 9.09
CA ALA A 120 -2.69 5.30 8.43
C ALA A 120 -1.72 4.73 7.40
N PHE A 121 -1.10 5.58 6.58
CA PHE A 121 -0.17 5.16 5.54
C PHE A 121 1.05 4.43 6.12
N ASN A 122 1.59 4.91 7.24
CA ASN A 122 2.70 4.25 7.92
C ASN A 122 2.30 2.87 8.45
N ASN A 123 1.21 2.78 9.20
CA ASN A 123 0.73 1.51 9.75
C ASN A 123 0.31 0.52 8.65
N PHE A 124 -0.22 1.03 7.53
CA PHE A 124 -0.56 0.26 6.36
C PHE A 124 0.69 -0.44 5.78
N LEU A 125 1.77 0.31 5.56
CA LEU A 125 3.03 -0.25 5.06
C LEU A 125 3.66 -1.21 6.07
N LEU A 126 3.66 -0.89 7.37
CA LEU A 126 4.17 -1.79 8.42
C LEU A 126 3.43 -3.15 8.44
N SER A 127 2.14 -3.16 8.10
CA SER A 127 1.35 -4.38 8.03
C SER A 127 1.83 -5.32 6.91
N TRP A 128 2.51 -4.79 5.87
CA TRP A 128 3.10 -5.62 4.81
C TRP A 128 4.23 -6.49 5.35
N GLY A 129 4.93 -6.05 6.40
CA GLY A 129 5.98 -6.83 7.08
C GLY A 129 5.46 -8.09 7.78
N GLN A 130 4.14 -8.20 7.99
CA GLN A 130 3.51 -9.41 8.53
C GLN A 130 3.24 -10.48 7.46
N VAL A 131 3.35 -10.11 6.17
CA VAL A 131 3.19 -11.06 5.06
C VAL A 131 4.55 -11.69 4.76
N PRO A 132 4.67 -13.03 4.68
CA PRO A 132 5.93 -13.69 4.34
C PRO A 132 6.27 -13.39 2.88
N THR A 133 6.92 -12.26 2.64
CA THR A 133 7.07 -11.71 1.29
C THR A 133 8.36 -12.19 0.64
N ASP A 134 8.25 -12.66 -0.60
CA ASP A 134 9.39 -12.78 -1.50
C ASP A 134 9.58 -11.46 -2.24
N TRP A 135 10.71 -10.81 -1.97
CA TRP A 135 11.07 -9.50 -2.52
C TRP A 135 11.96 -9.63 -3.77
N ASP A 136 12.43 -10.83 -4.11
CA ASP A 136 13.25 -11.10 -5.29
C ASP A 136 12.36 -11.37 -6.51
N VAL A 137 11.53 -10.38 -6.84
CA VAL A 137 10.52 -10.41 -7.92
C VAL A 137 10.99 -9.64 -9.13
#